data_AF-A0A8T8SPP1-F1
#
_entry.id   AF-A0A8T8SPP1-F1
#
_cell.length_a   1.000
_cell.length_b   1.000
_cell.length_c   1.000
_cell.angle_alpha   90.00
_cell.angle_beta   90.00
_cell.angle_gamma   90.00
#
_symmetry.space_group_name_H-M   'P 1'
#
loop_
_entity.id
_entity.type
_entity.pdbx_description
1 polymer ?
#
loop_
_entity_poly.entity_id
_entity_poly.type
_entity_poly.pdbx_seq_one_letter_code
_entity_poly.pdbx_strand_id
1 'polypeptide(L)'
;MSESSATPAMNAVIKTEISPVKVPTPSVKVEDRADGPSAVVDDDDDDDIVLVEPVKTEPAASSSSTTTSIPARNGKHSSSSSSVVDKKSAIKVEERDQEQDGYGGYNGEEVSKAETQWLWTAEEFDEWTPSRAVGLDAETERLNRYMGIKFIYQMADRLHLFGHVLHTSAIYFHRFFLRKPMKSKLSDPGTGYDYTEIAVACVFLASKNEEQHRKLGMVIETAIATINNNSSGRNPLGHNTPDNFRRWRDTIIAFEDELFPTLCADLIIAQPLAMYNEACQIFDVGRELIYNGYCMLHDMNRDVYCQLHPGNVQAAAAFLLVHMLAEIELDVYTVPEELLEG
;
A
#
# COMPACT_ATOMS: atom_id res chain seq x y z
N MET A 1 7.82 -67.79 41.82
CA MET A 1 6.73 -67.07 42.51
C MET A 1 7.05 -65.59 42.33
N SER A 2 6.33 -64.73 41.62
CA SER A 2 4.99 -64.70 40.99
C SER A 2 5.01 -63.43 40.11
N GLU A 3 4.81 -63.51 38.80
CA GLU A 3 3.57 -63.16 38.08
C GLU A 3 2.79 -61.91 38.55
N SER A 4 2.64 -60.96 37.63
CA SER A 4 1.39 -60.38 37.09
C SER A 4 0.27 -59.93 38.04
N SER A 5 -0.10 -58.64 37.95
CA SER A 5 -1.50 -58.17 37.86
C SER A 5 -1.51 -56.69 37.40
N ALA A 6 -1.96 -56.35 36.19
CA ALA A 6 -3.35 -56.03 35.83
C ALA A 6 -3.85 -54.65 36.30
N THR A 7 -4.24 -53.84 35.29
CA THR A 7 -4.88 -52.51 35.25
C THR A 7 -6.26 -52.47 35.95
N PRO A 8 -6.91 -51.29 36.19
CA PRO A 8 -7.62 -50.58 35.12
C PRO A 8 -7.68 -49.04 35.19
N ALA A 9 -8.07 -48.49 34.05
CA ALA A 9 -8.25 -47.08 33.71
C ALA A 9 -9.40 -46.37 34.46
N MET A 10 -9.29 -45.04 34.58
CA MET A 10 -10.44 -44.12 34.58
C MET A 10 -10.11 -42.87 33.78
N ASN A 11 -10.80 -42.72 32.65
CA ASN A 11 -10.92 -41.50 31.86
C ASN A 11 -11.72 -40.45 32.64
N ALA A 12 -11.15 -39.26 32.82
CA ALA A 12 -11.91 -38.06 33.18
C ALA A 12 -11.80 -37.05 32.04
N VAL A 13 -12.84 -37.07 31.20
CA VAL A 13 -13.09 -36.07 30.14
C VAL A 13 -13.63 -34.82 30.83
N ILE A 14 -12.87 -33.72 30.81
CA ILE A 14 -13.40 -32.40 31.17
C ILE A 14 -14.11 -31.85 29.94
N LYS A 15 -15.44 -31.94 29.93
CA LYS A 15 -16.30 -31.18 29.03
C LYS A 15 -16.40 -29.76 29.59
N THR A 16 -15.72 -28.80 28.97
CA THR A 16 -16.05 -27.37 29.10
C THR A 16 -17.13 -27.04 28.08
N GLU A 17 -18.35 -26.85 28.55
CA GLU A 17 -19.47 -26.30 27.78
C GLU A 17 -19.18 -24.84 27.42
N ILE A 18 -19.06 -24.54 26.13
CA ILE A 18 -19.05 -23.18 25.61
C ILE A 18 -20.50 -22.84 25.24
N SER A 19 -21.11 -21.93 25.99
CA SER A 19 -22.43 -21.37 25.64
C SER A 19 -22.32 -20.50 24.38
N PRO A 20 -23.27 -20.57 23.43
CA PRO A 20 -23.19 -19.81 22.20
C PRO A 20 -23.40 -18.31 22.45
N VAL A 21 -22.47 -17.50 21.94
CA VAL A 21 -22.55 -16.04 21.90
C VAL A 21 -23.67 -15.63 20.96
N LYS A 22 -24.68 -14.93 21.50
CA LYS A 22 -25.87 -14.46 20.77
C LYS A 22 -25.51 -13.22 19.94
N VAL A 23 -25.45 -13.37 18.62
CA VAL A 23 -25.27 -12.27 17.66
C VAL A 23 -26.57 -11.45 17.59
N PRO A 24 -26.54 -10.10 17.66
CA PRO A 24 -27.74 -9.28 17.52
C PRO A 24 -28.12 -9.16 16.04
N THR A 25 -29.28 -9.69 15.66
CA THR A 25 -29.93 -9.43 14.37
C THR A 25 -30.55 -8.02 14.35
N PRO A 26 -30.35 -7.22 13.28
CA PRO A 26 -31.02 -5.92 13.15
C PRO A 26 -32.52 -6.12 12.88
N SER A 27 -33.35 -5.47 13.71
CA SER A 27 -34.81 -5.48 13.59
C SER A 27 -35.24 -4.45 12.54
N VAL A 28 -35.61 -4.90 11.35
CA VAL A 28 -36.31 -4.08 10.35
C VAL A 28 -37.75 -3.90 10.81
N LYS A 29 -38.14 -2.69 11.23
CA LYS A 29 -39.54 -2.33 11.42
C LYS A 29 -40.15 -2.07 10.05
N VAL A 30 -41.00 -2.98 9.60
CA VAL A 30 -41.95 -2.75 8.51
C VAL A 30 -43.12 -1.98 9.12
N GLU A 31 -43.26 -0.70 8.78
CA GLU A 31 -44.49 0.05 9.02
C GLU A 31 -45.38 -0.05 7.78
N ASP A 32 -46.51 -0.73 7.93
CA ASP A 32 -47.62 -0.72 6.99
C ASP A 32 -48.17 0.71 6.84
N ARG A 33 -48.25 1.21 5.61
CA ARG A 33 -48.99 2.44 5.31
C ARG A 33 -49.88 2.23 4.09
N ALA A 34 -51.16 2.46 4.34
CA ALA A 34 -52.30 2.18 3.50
C ALA A 34 -52.42 3.07 2.25
N ASP A 35 -53.20 2.56 1.30
CA ASP A 35 -53.60 3.09 -0.01
C ASP A 35 -54.18 4.53 -0.04
N GLY A 36 -53.72 5.27 -1.06
CA GLY A 36 -54.50 6.19 -1.91
C GLY A 36 -54.43 7.70 -1.62
N PRO A 37 -54.76 8.59 -2.60
CA PRO A 37 -54.87 8.43 -4.05
C PRO A 37 -53.91 9.33 -4.88
N SER A 38 -53.82 8.97 -6.17
CA SER A 38 -53.02 9.59 -7.23
C SER A 38 -53.43 11.04 -7.57
N ALA A 39 -52.46 11.92 -7.80
CA ALA A 39 -52.65 13.24 -8.40
C ALA A 39 -51.55 13.51 -9.44
N VAL A 40 -52.02 14.00 -10.58
CA VAL A 40 -51.37 14.22 -11.88
C VAL A 40 -50.73 15.62 -11.93
N VAL A 41 -49.53 15.73 -12.53
CA VAL A 41 -48.96 16.90 -13.27
C VAL A 41 -47.61 16.45 -13.84
N ASP A 42 -47.50 16.16 -15.14
CA ASP A 42 -47.09 17.04 -16.26
C ASP A 42 -45.56 17.19 -16.34
N ASP A 43 -44.92 16.40 -17.22
CA ASP A 43 -43.55 16.57 -17.71
C ASP A 43 -43.60 16.96 -19.19
N ASP A 44 -43.39 18.24 -19.47
CA ASP A 44 -42.97 18.79 -20.77
C ASP A 44 -41.50 19.24 -20.62
N ASP A 45 -40.62 18.76 -21.50
CA ASP A 45 -39.75 19.57 -22.37
C ASP A 45 -38.53 18.77 -22.86
N ASP A 46 -38.54 18.55 -24.18
CA ASP A 46 -37.42 18.15 -25.04
C ASP A 46 -36.40 19.30 -25.13
N ASP A 47 -35.10 19.02 -24.97
CA ASP A 47 -34.03 19.96 -25.29
C ASP A 47 -33.26 19.52 -26.56
N ASP A 48 -33.40 20.35 -27.58
CA ASP A 48 -32.85 20.26 -28.93
C ASP A 48 -31.31 20.36 -28.98
N ILE A 49 -30.72 19.51 -29.82
CA ILE A 49 -29.33 19.55 -30.26
C ILE A 49 -29.23 20.46 -31.50
N VAL A 50 -28.41 21.50 -31.46
CA VAL A 50 -28.00 22.25 -32.67
C VAL A 50 -26.47 22.33 -32.78
N LEU A 51 -25.96 21.67 -33.81
CA LEU A 51 -24.64 21.82 -34.42
C LEU A 51 -24.60 23.05 -35.33
N VAL A 52 -23.58 23.91 -35.28
CA VAL A 52 -22.96 24.53 -36.47
C VAL A 52 -21.51 24.95 -36.19
N GLU A 53 -20.64 24.67 -37.16
CA GLU A 53 -19.18 24.87 -37.22
C GLU A 53 -18.81 26.14 -38.07
N PRO A 54 -17.55 26.42 -38.50
CA PRO A 54 -16.80 27.67 -38.22
C PRO A 54 -16.58 28.61 -39.46
N VAL A 55 -15.78 29.71 -39.34
CA VAL A 55 -14.82 30.26 -40.36
C VAL A 55 -14.18 31.65 -40.03
N LYS A 56 -12.82 31.67 -40.02
CA LYS A 56 -11.76 32.58 -40.57
C LYS A 56 -11.52 34.09 -40.25
N THR A 57 -10.19 34.36 -40.15
CA THR A 57 -9.29 35.40 -40.76
C THR A 57 -8.72 36.61 -39.97
N GLU A 58 -7.38 36.77 -40.10
CA GLU A 58 -6.39 37.80 -39.65
C GLU A 58 -6.49 39.17 -40.38
N PRO A 59 -5.59 40.22 -40.30
CA PRO A 59 -4.21 40.32 -39.73
C PRO A 59 -3.67 41.67 -39.10
N ALA A 60 -2.43 41.57 -38.56
CA ALA A 60 -1.25 42.50 -38.49
C ALA A 60 -1.27 43.94 -37.87
N ALA A 61 -0.32 44.22 -36.93
CA ALA A 61 0.95 44.96 -37.18
C ALA A 61 1.62 45.65 -35.93
N SER A 62 2.97 45.52 -35.87
CA SER A 62 4.02 46.51 -35.47
C SER A 62 4.64 46.58 -34.04
N SER A 63 5.98 46.31 -34.01
CA SER A 63 7.15 46.94 -33.32
C SER A 63 7.11 47.22 -31.79
N SER A 64 8.16 46.99 -30.98
CA SER A 64 9.59 47.31 -31.14
C SER A 64 10.47 46.66 -30.04
N SER A 65 11.76 46.52 -30.34
CA SER A 65 12.89 46.03 -29.54
C SER A 65 13.43 47.04 -28.52
N THR A 66 14.10 46.59 -27.43
CA THR A 66 15.42 47.08 -26.97
C THR A 66 16.03 46.16 -25.88
N THR A 67 17.27 45.74 -26.14
CA THR A 67 18.25 45.03 -25.30
C THR A 67 18.91 45.96 -24.27
N THR A 68 19.56 45.47 -23.19
CA THR A 68 20.87 45.98 -22.68
C THR A 68 21.38 45.20 -21.42
N SER A 69 22.44 44.41 -21.67
CA SER A 69 23.71 44.12 -20.93
C SER A 69 23.88 43.92 -19.40
N ILE A 70 24.65 42.85 -19.15
CA ILE A 70 25.53 42.47 -18.02
C ILE A 70 26.61 43.53 -17.69
N PRO A 71 27.15 43.55 -16.45
CA PRO A 71 28.60 43.76 -16.29
C PRO A 71 29.29 42.69 -15.43
N ALA A 72 30.53 42.37 -15.83
CA ALA A 72 31.52 41.63 -15.06
C ALA A 72 32.74 42.53 -14.84
N ARG A 73 33.36 42.54 -13.64
CA ARG A 73 34.83 42.65 -13.50
C ARG A 73 35.40 42.37 -12.09
N ASN A 74 36.35 41.45 -12.07
CA ASN A 74 37.52 41.19 -11.19
C ASN A 74 37.78 41.99 -9.90
N GLY A 75 37.92 41.27 -8.78
CA GLY A 75 39.21 40.69 -8.33
C GLY A 75 40.00 41.41 -7.21
N LYS A 76 40.28 40.69 -6.10
CA LYS A 76 41.63 40.48 -5.52
C LYS A 76 41.61 39.60 -4.24
N HIS A 77 42.73 38.90 -4.08
CA HIS A 77 43.15 37.89 -3.11
C HIS A 77 42.94 38.19 -1.62
N SER A 78 42.71 37.13 -0.83
CA SER A 78 43.60 36.76 0.27
C SER A 78 43.48 35.26 0.61
N SER A 79 44.63 34.67 0.93
CA SER A 79 44.87 33.27 1.24
C SER A 79 44.87 33.03 2.75
N SER A 80 44.27 31.93 3.20
CA SER A 80 44.77 31.20 4.37
C SER A 80 44.30 29.74 4.34
N SER A 81 45.27 28.86 4.26
CA SER A 81 45.18 27.40 4.27
C SER A 81 44.82 26.83 5.64
N SER A 82 44.03 25.77 5.68
CA SER A 82 44.24 24.68 6.65
C SER A 82 43.54 23.41 6.16
N SER A 83 44.37 22.43 5.77
CA SER A 83 44.05 21.06 5.39
C SER A 83 43.74 20.19 6.60
N VAL A 84 42.64 19.41 6.57
CA VAL A 84 42.49 18.19 7.37
C VAL A 84 41.78 17.09 6.55
N VAL A 85 42.61 16.31 5.87
CA VAL A 85 42.58 14.86 5.64
C VAL A 85 41.22 14.14 5.56
N ASP A 86 40.81 13.81 4.33
CA ASP A 86 39.87 12.75 4.00
C ASP A 86 40.41 11.37 4.40
N LYS A 87 39.68 10.64 5.24
CA LYS A 87 39.83 9.18 5.39
C LYS A 87 38.58 8.50 4.82
N LYS A 88 38.66 8.10 3.54
CA LYS A 88 37.76 7.10 2.96
C LYS A 88 38.19 5.72 3.47
N SER A 89 37.42 5.13 4.38
CA SER A 89 37.47 3.69 4.64
C SER A 89 36.74 2.97 3.51
N ALA A 90 37.50 2.24 2.69
CA ALA A 90 36.96 1.33 1.69
C ALA A 90 36.25 0.17 2.40
N ILE A 91 34.93 0.09 2.26
CA ILE A 91 34.16 -1.10 2.62
C ILE A 91 34.32 -2.08 1.46
N LYS A 92 35.02 -3.17 1.73
CA LYS A 92 35.24 -4.28 0.81
C LYS A 92 33.95 -5.10 0.81
N VAL A 93 33.19 -5.05 -0.29
CA VAL A 93 32.06 -5.96 -0.51
C VAL A 93 32.67 -7.30 -0.89
N GLU A 94 32.62 -8.26 0.04
CA GLU A 94 32.95 -9.65 -0.26
C GLU A 94 31.73 -10.29 -0.93
N GLU A 95 31.91 -10.77 -2.16
CA GLU A 95 30.95 -11.63 -2.84
C GLU A 95 30.80 -12.91 -2.01
N ARG A 96 29.58 -13.15 -1.52
CA ARG A 96 29.22 -14.41 -0.85
C ARG A 96 28.86 -15.42 -1.93
N ASP A 97 29.72 -16.44 -2.08
CA ASP A 97 29.35 -17.68 -2.76
C ASP A 97 28.24 -18.35 -1.94
N GLN A 98 27.03 -18.44 -2.49
CA GLN A 98 25.94 -19.20 -1.89
C GLN A 98 26.12 -20.68 -2.25
N GLU A 99 26.43 -21.50 -1.23
CA GLU A 99 26.29 -22.95 -1.32
C GLU A 99 24.81 -23.30 -1.44
N GLN A 100 24.49 -24.00 -2.52
CA GLN A 100 23.14 -24.32 -2.97
C GLN A 100 22.70 -25.65 -2.33
N ASP A 101 21.98 -25.57 -1.21
CA ASP A 101 21.25 -26.72 -0.66
C ASP A 101 19.98 -26.95 -1.50
N GLY A 102 19.96 -28.10 -2.18
CA GLY A 102 18.93 -28.45 -3.15
C GLY A 102 17.59 -28.83 -2.54
N TYR A 103 16.54 -28.12 -2.95
CA TYR A 103 15.19 -28.65 -3.07
C TYR A 103 14.75 -28.45 -4.53
N GLY A 104 14.47 -29.55 -5.22
CA GLY A 104 14.33 -29.59 -6.67
C GLY A 104 13.01 -29.05 -7.21
N GLY A 105 13.10 -28.50 -8.42
CA GLY A 105 12.22 -28.90 -9.51
C GLY A 105 10.88 -28.19 -9.65
N TYR A 106 10.89 -26.87 -9.83
CA TYR A 106 9.87 -26.15 -10.60
C TYR A 106 10.58 -25.08 -11.44
N ASN A 107 10.30 -25.03 -12.74
CA ASN A 107 10.73 -23.95 -13.62
C ASN A 107 9.93 -22.68 -13.27
N GLY A 108 10.15 -22.13 -12.08
CA GLY A 108 9.65 -20.81 -11.71
C GLY A 108 10.50 -19.76 -12.42
N GLU A 109 9.88 -18.77 -13.03
CA GLU A 109 10.58 -17.54 -13.39
C GLU A 109 11.42 -17.11 -12.19
N GLU A 110 12.75 -17.08 -12.36
CA GLU A 110 13.65 -16.62 -11.32
C GLU A 110 13.18 -15.24 -10.85
N VAL A 111 12.86 -15.11 -9.55
CA VAL A 111 12.52 -13.83 -8.94
C VAL A 111 13.58 -12.83 -9.37
N SER A 112 13.17 -11.76 -10.04
CA SER A 112 14.12 -10.85 -10.65
C SER A 112 15.06 -10.28 -9.58
N LYS A 113 16.33 -10.03 -9.93
CA LYS A 113 17.28 -9.40 -8.99
C LYS A 113 16.73 -8.09 -8.39
N ALA A 114 15.88 -7.39 -9.16
CA ALA A 114 15.19 -6.19 -8.71
C ALA A 114 14.14 -6.49 -7.61
N GLU A 115 13.43 -7.61 -7.69
CA GLU A 115 12.47 -8.03 -6.67
C GLU A 115 13.16 -8.61 -5.43
N THR A 116 14.24 -9.40 -5.61
CA THR A 116 15.01 -9.98 -4.49
C THR A 116 15.55 -8.93 -3.53
N GLN A 117 15.91 -7.73 -4.01
CA GLN A 117 16.44 -6.66 -3.15
C GLN A 117 15.43 -6.18 -2.08
N TRP A 118 14.15 -6.47 -2.27
CA TRP A 118 13.05 -6.03 -1.41
C TRP A 118 12.51 -7.14 -0.53
N LEU A 119 12.90 -8.38 -0.78
CA LEU A 119 12.51 -9.52 0.04
C LEU A 119 13.41 -9.57 1.28
N TRP A 120 12.78 -9.61 2.44
CA TRP A 120 13.43 -9.70 3.74
C TRP A 120 12.97 -10.97 4.42
N THR A 121 13.86 -11.56 5.22
CA THR A 121 13.45 -12.64 6.12
C THR A 121 12.70 -12.07 7.32
N ALA A 122 11.84 -12.89 7.94
CA ALA A 122 11.15 -12.50 9.16
C ALA A 122 12.15 -12.18 10.29
N GLU A 123 13.25 -12.94 10.36
CA GLU A 123 14.34 -12.73 11.32
C GLU A 123 15.03 -11.38 11.10
N GLU A 124 15.38 -11.02 9.87
CA GLU A 124 15.98 -9.71 9.56
C GLU A 124 15.06 -8.55 9.97
N PHE A 125 13.76 -8.68 9.69
CA PHE A 125 12.78 -7.68 10.08
C PHE A 125 12.63 -7.57 11.62
N ASP A 126 12.68 -8.71 12.32
CA ASP A 126 12.57 -8.78 13.78
C ASP A 126 13.86 -8.43 14.54
N GLU A 127 15.00 -8.50 13.89
CA GLU A 127 16.27 -8.08 14.49
C GLU A 127 16.53 -6.61 14.25
N TRP A 128 16.32 -6.12 13.02
CA TRP A 128 16.79 -4.79 12.65
C TRP A 128 15.89 -4.09 11.63
N THR A 129 15.51 -2.86 11.96
CA THR A 129 14.93 -1.90 11.00
C THR A 129 15.53 -0.52 11.25
N PRO A 130 15.50 0.40 10.28
CA PRO A 130 15.90 1.79 10.52
C PRO A 130 15.12 2.43 11.68
N SER A 131 13.83 2.11 11.81
CA SER A 131 12.98 2.60 12.90
C SER A 131 13.46 2.11 14.27
N ARG A 132 13.86 0.84 14.38
CA ARG A 132 14.42 0.26 15.62
C ARG A 132 15.80 0.84 15.93
N ALA A 133 16.61 1.12 14.91
CA ALA A 133 17.90 1.77 15.07
C ALA A 133 17.80 3.18 15.69
N VAL A 134 16.68 3.88 15.47
CA VAL A 134 16.40 5.18 16.12
C VAL A 134 15.58 5.05 17.41
N GLY A 135 15.44 3.84 17.96
CA GLY A 135 14.82 3.57 19.25
C GLY A 135 13.30 3.45 19.23
N LEU A 136 12.69 3.10 18.10
CA LEU A 136 11.27 2.69 18.07
C LEU A 136 11.16 1.20 18.44
N ASP A 137 10.23 0.86 19.33
CA ASP A 137 9.99 -0.54 19.66
C ASP A 137 9.27 -1.28 18.52
N ALA A 138 9.47 -2.60 18.44
CA ALA A 138 8.97 -3.44 17.36
C ALA A 138 7.43 -3.41 17.24
N GLU A 139 6.73 -3.41 18.37
CA GLU A 139 5.26 -3.42 18.41
C GLU A 139 4.70 -2.08 17.93
N THR A 140 5.30 -0.96 18.34
CA THR A 140 4.94 0.38 17.87
C THR A 140 5.28 0.55 16.38
N GLU A 141 6.40 0.01 15.91
CA GLU A 141 6.69 0.01 14.47
C GLU A 141 5.62 -0.75 13.68
N ARG A 142 5.26 -1.96 14.12
CA ARG A 142 4.22 -2.77 13.50
C ARG A 142 2.86 -2.08 13.52
N LEU A 143 2.49 -1.48 14.66
CA LEU A 143 1.26 -0.71 14.79
C LEU A 143 1.26 0.52 13.87
N ASN A 144 2.37 1.25 13.77
CA ASN A 144 2.49 2.40 12.88
C ASN A 144 2.38 1.99 11.42
N ARG A 145 2.95 0.84 11.03
CA ARG A 145 2.78 0.28 9.68
C ARG A 145 1.31 -0.04 9.40
N TYR A 146 0.67 -0.77 10.31
CA TYR A 146 -0.76 -1.06 10.22
C TYR A 146 -1.61 0.21 10.09
N MET A 147 -1.34 1.22 10.91
CA MET A 147 -2.05 2.50 10.89
C MET A 147 -1.79 3.29 9.60
N GLY A 148 -0.57 3.25 9.06
CA GLY A 148 -0.23 3.82 7.77
C GLY A 148 -1.00 3.17 6.62
N ILE A 149 -1.01 1.84 6.53
CA ILE A 149 -1.76 1.12 5.50
C ILE A 149 -3.27 1.33 5.64
N LYS A 150 -3.79 1.32 6.89
CA LYS A 150 -5.19 1.67 7.14
C LYS A 150 -5.52 3.07 6.62
N PHE A 151 -4.62 4.04 6.82
CA PHE A 151 -4.79 5.39 6.31
C PHE A 151 -4.77 5.43 4.76
N ILE A 152 -3.87 4.69 4.12
CA ILE A 152 -3.85 4.51 2.65
C ILE A 152 -5.21 4.01 2.15
N TYR A 153 -5.79 2.99 2.79
CA TYR A 153 -7.06 2.41 2.35
C TYR A 153 -8.23 3.39 2.51
N GLN A 154 -8.25 4.16 3.61
CA GLN A 154 -9.25 5.21 3.82
C GLN A 154 -9.13 6.35 2.81
N MET A 155 -7.92 6.69 2.35
CA MET A 155 -7.73 7.67 1.29
C MET A 155 -8.16 7.12 -0.07
N ALA A 156 -7.76 5.89 -0.37
CA ALA A 156 -8.08 5.21 -1.62
C ALA A 156 -9.58 5.07 -1.83
N ASP A 157 -10.33 4.71 -0.78
CA ASP A 157 -11.79 4.64 -0.81
C ASP A 157 -12.41 6.00 -1.21
N ARG A 158 -11.99 7.09 -0.55
CA ARG A 158 -12.45 8.46 -0.86
C ARG A 158 -12.02 8.96 -2.23
N LEU A 159 -10.87 8.51 -2.75
CA LEU A 159 -10.36 8.84 -4.08
C LEU A 159 -10.89 7.89 -5.17
N HIS A 160 -11.68 6.88 -4.79
CA HIS A 160 -12.15 5.80 -5.67
C HIS A 160 -10.99 5.14 -6.45
N LEU A 161 -9.92 4.78 -5.74
CA LEU A 161 -8.78 4.04 -6.31
C LEU A 161 -9.06 2.54 -6.31
N PHE A 162 -8.54 1.84 -7.33
CA PHE A 162 -8.70 0.40 -7.49
C PHE A 162 -7.62 -0.41 -6.76
N GLY A 163 -7.91 -1.68 -6.48
CA GLY A 163 -7.09 -2.55 -5.63
C GLY A 163 -5.60 -2.63 -6.00
N HIS A 164 -5.26 -2.60 -7.29
CA HIS A 164 -3.85 -2.58 -7.73
C HIS A 164 -3.11 -1.32 -7.23
N VAL A 165 -3.75 -0.14 -7.24
CA VAL A 165 -3.17 1.09 -6.70
C VAL A 165 -2.99 1.01 -5.19
N LEU A 166 -3.93 0.39 -4.47
CA LEU A 166 -3.82 0.18 -3.02
C LEU A 166 -2.63 -0.72 -2.69
N HIS A 167 -2.46 -1.81 -3.46
CA HIS A 167 -1.35 -2.74 -3.30
C HIS A 167 0.00 -2.07 -3.58
N THR A 168 0.13 -1.38 -4.71
CA THR A 168 1.34 -0.61 -5.06
C THR A 168 1.66 0.45 -4.00
N SER A 169 0.65 1.17 -3.51
CA SER A 169 0.82 2.16 -2.43
C SER A 169 1.34 1.52 -1.13
N ALA A 170 0.80 0.36 -0.77
CA ALA A 170 1.23 -0.37 0.43
C ALA A 170 2.68 -0.84 0.30
N ILE A 171 3.07 -1.40 -0.85
CA ILE A 171 4.44 -1.84 -1.09
C ILE A 171 5.42 -0.66 -1.05
N TYR A 172 5.10 0.47 -1.69
CA TYR A 172 5.93 1.67 -1.59
C TYR A 172 6.13 2.11 -0.14
N PHE A 173 5.05 2.10 0.65
CA PHE A 173 5.09 2.45 2.05
C PHE A 173 5.99 1.49 2.85
N HIS A 174 5.84 0.18 2.68
CA HIS A 174 6.66 -0.80 3.39
C HIS A 174 8.13 -0.68 3.00
N ARG A 175 8.44 -0.64 1.69
CA ARG A 175 9.79 -0.50 1.13
C ARG A 175 10.48 0.78 1.61
N PHE A 176 9.74 1.90 1.68
CA PHE A 176 10.27 3.16 2.21
C PHE A 176 10.76 2.99 3.65
N PHE A 177 9.91 2.43 4.52
CA PHE A 177 10.23 2.24 5.94
C PHE A 177 11.18 1.07 6.22
N LEU A 178 11.58 0.28 5.21
CA LEU A 178 12.72 -0.63 5.32
C LEU A 178 14.06 0.09 5.17
N ARG A 179 14.08 1.31 4.61
CA ARG A 179 15.29 2.11 4.37
C ARG A 179 15.33 3.41 5.16
N LYS A 180 14.18 3.90 5.61
CA LYS A 180 14.03 5.17 6.34
C LYS A 180 13.34 4.94 7.68
N PRO A 181 13.78 5.62 8.76
CA PRO A 181 13.20 5.41 10.09
C PRO A 181 11.82 6.07 10.23
N MET A 182 10.90 5.41 10.92
CA MET A 182 9.70 6.07 11.44
C MET A 182 10.05 7.05 12.55
N LYS A 183 9.30 8.14 12.64
CA LYS A 183 9.45 9.12 13.72
C LYS A 183 9.17 8.46 15.08
N SER A 184 10.13 8.54 16.00
CA SER A 184 9.96 8.10 17.39
C SER A 184 9.85 9.30 18.33
N LYS A 185 9.17 9.14 19.46
CA LYS A 185 9.20 10.13 20.55
C LYS A 185 10.54 10.16 21.27
N LEU A 186 11.32 9.08 21.16
CA LEU A 186 12.62 8.92 21.81
C LEU A 186 13.78 9.42 20.93
N SER A 187 13.57 9.57 19.62
CA SER A 187 14.59 10.04 18.68
C SER A 187 14.73 11.55 18.70
N ASP A 188 15.91 12.05 18.33
CA ASP A 188 16.19 13.49 18.23
C ASP A 188 15.14 14.20 17.36
N PRO A 189 14.71 15.43 17.73
CA PRO A 189 13.79 16.22 16.91
C PRO A 189 14.32 16.37 15.48
N GLY A 190 13.53 15.93 14.50
CA GLY A 190 13.93 15.92 13.08
C GLY A 190 14.46 14.58 12.58
N THR A 191 14.49 13.55 13.42
CA THR A 191 14.82 12.18 13.01
C THR A 191 13.55 11.40 12.69
N GLY A 192 13.50 10.81 11.49
CA GLY A 192 12.43 9.93 11.05
C GLY A 192 11.21 10.63 10.44
N TYR A 193 10.37 9.81 9.80
CA TYR A 193 9.26 10.25 8.97
C TYR A 193 7.91 9.97 9.65
N ASP A 194 6.95 10.87 9.46
CA ASP A 194 5.57 10.62 9.86
C ASP A 194 4.93 9.63 8.87
N TYR A 195 4.46 8.49 9.36
CA TYR A 195 3.86 7.45 8.53
C TYR A 195 2.61 7.98 7.79
N THR A 196 1.91 8.97 8.32
CA THR A 196 0.73 9.56 7.68
C THR A 196 1.13 10.38 6.46
N GLU A 197 2.15 11.22 6.60
CA GLU A 197 2.60 12.09 5.49
C GLU A 197 3.22 11.25 4.36
N ILE A 198 4.00 10.21 4.71
CA ILE A 198 4.53 9.24 3.73
C ILE A 198 3.41 8.46 3.06
N ALA A 199 2.38 8.00 3.81
CA ALA A 199 1.24 7.31 3.21
C ALA A 199 0.53 8.15 2.14
N VAL A 200 0.35 9.46 2.37
CA VAL A 200 -0.20 10.39 1.35
C VAL A 200 0.69 10.42 0.11
N ALA A 201 2.01 10.56 0.29
CA ALA A 201 2.97 10.59 -0.82
C ALA A 201 2.98 9.27 -1.61
N CYS A 202 2.88 8.12 -0.93
CA CYS A 202 2.78 6.80 -1.56
C CYS A 202 1.52 6.68 -2.42
N VAL A 203 0.35 7.10 -1.92
CA VAL A 203 -0.90 7.11 -2.71
C VAL A 203 -0.76 8.01 -3.94
N PHE A 204 -0.17 9.20 -3.78
CA PHE A 204 0.04 10.12 -4.89
C PHE A 204 0.97 9.52 -5.95
N LEU A 205 2.12 8.97 -5.56
CA LEU A 205 3.08 8.35 -6.48
C LEU A 205 2.50 7.11 -7.17
N ALA A 206 1.85 6.22 -6.41
CA ALA A 206 1.24 5.00 -6.95
C ALA A 206 0.11 5.33 -7.94
N SER A 207 -0.74 6.31 -7.64
CA SER A 207 -1.82 6.71 -8.55
C SER A 207 -1.31 7.22 -9.91
N LYS A 208 -0.10 7.79 -9.96
CA LYS A 208 0.54 8.20 -11.20
C LYS A 208 1.15 7.01 -11.94
N ASN A 209 1.84 6.13 -11.22
CA ASN A 209 2.50 4.96 -11.78
C ASN A 209 1.51 3.94 -12.37
N GLU A 210 0.39 3.71 -11.69
CA GLU A 210 -0.66 2.77 -12.08
C GLU A 210 -1.71 3.38 -13.03
N GLU A 211 -1.38 4.53 -13.65
CA GLU A 211 -2.22 5.28 -14.59
C GLU A 211 -3.59 5.76 -14.06
N GLN A 212 -3.93 5.52 -12.80
CA GLN A 212 -5.14 6.00 -12.15
C GLN A 212 -4.97 7.40 -11.52
N HIS A 213 -4.51 8.35 -12.34
CA HIS A 213 -4.10 9.69 -11.92
C HIS A 213 -5.15 10.44 -11.09
N ARG A 214 -4.70 11.19 -10.07
CA ARG A 214 -5.52 12.12 -9.29
C ARG A 214 -4.86 13.48 -9.21
N LYS A 215 -5.67 14.55 -9.27
CA LYS A 215 -5.18 15.92 -9.09
C LYS A 215 -4.62 16.08 -7.68
N LEU A 216 -3.44 16.70 -7.56
CA LEU A 216 -2.79 16.91 -6.26
C LEU A 216 -3.72 17.61 -5.24
N GLY A 217 -4.52 18.58 -5.69
CA GLY A 217 -5.51 19.25 -4.82
C GLY A 217 -6.53 18.29 -4.21
N MET A 218 -7.05 17.33 -5.00
CA MET A 218 -7.99 16.32 -4.50
C MET A 218 -7.33 15.37 -3.49
N VAL A 219 -6.07 15.02 -3.72
CA VAL A 219 -5.28 14.19 -2.79
C VAL A 219 -5.09 14.91 -1.47
N ILE A 220 -4.74 16.21 -1.50
CA ILE A 220 -4.58 17.04 -0.30
C ILE A 220 -5.89 17.17 0.47
N GLU A 221 -6.99 17.52 -0.21
CA GLU A 221 -8.31 17.63 0.41
C GLU A 221 -8.73 16.30 1.06
N THR A 222 -8.49 15.19 0.38
CA THR A 222 -8.78 13.85 0.91
C THR A 222 -7.90 13.50 2.10
N ALA A 223 -6.61 13.83 2.07
CA ALA A 223 -5.70 13.61 3.19
C ALA A 223 -6.18 14.37 4.43
N ILE A 224 -6.49 15.67 4.29
CA ILE A 224 -7.01 16.51 5.36
C ILE A 224 -8.33 15.94 5.91
N ALA A 225 -9.26 15.55 5.03
CA ALA A 225 -10.53 14.95 5.43
C ALA A 225 -10.34 13.61 6.17
N THR A 226 -9.38 12.79 5.74
CA THR A 226 -9.07 11.50 6.37
C THR A 226 -8.51 11.67 7.77
N ILE A 227 -7.58 12.62 7.95
CA ILE A 227 -6.99 12.96 9.25
C ILE A 227 -8.06 13.49 10.20
N ASN A 228 -8.94 14.37 9.72
CA ASN A 228 -10.03 14.94 10.52
C ASN A 228 -11.01 13.87 11.01
N ASN A 229 -11.35 12.89 10.17
CA ASN A 229 -12.25 11.80 10.55
C ASN A 229 -11.64 10.83 11.57
N ASN A 230 -10.32 10.61 11.50
CA ASN A 230 -9.63 9.72 12.45
C ASN A 230 -9.36 10.39 13.79
N SER A 231 -9.35 11.72 13.84
CA SER A 231 -9.09 12.49 15.05
C SER A 231 -10.41 12.80 15.75
N SER A 232 -10.70 12.17 16.90
CA SER A 232 -11.95 12.32 17.67
C SER A 232 -12.15 13.72 18.31
N GLY A 233 -11.95 14.81 17.56
CA GLY A 233 -12.10 16.21 18.01
C GLY A 233 -10.79 16.94 18.32
N ARG A 234 -9.64 16.26 18.26
CA ARG A 234 -8.31 16.91 18.33
C ARG A 234 -7.70 16.90 16.95
N ASN A 235 -7.90 17.94 16.17
CA ASN A 235 -7.29 18.08 14.86
C ASN A 235 -5.82 18.56 15.02
N PRO A 236 -4.78 17.70 14.91
CA PRO A 236 -3.39 18.16 15.04
C PRO A 236 -2.93 19.05 13.89
N LEU A 237 -3.69 19.12 12.77
CA LEU A 237 -3.23 19.71 11.51
C LEU A 237 -4.20 20.75 10.90
N GLY A 238 -5.25 21.15 11.63
CA GLY A 238 -6.12 22.27 11.30
C GLY A 238 -7.16 22.02 10.19
N HIS A 239 -8.10 22.95 10.04
CA HIS A 239 -9.16 22.89 9.02
C HIS A 239 -8.58 23.03 7.60
N ASN A 240 -9.41 22.83 6.57
CA ASN A 240 -9.04 23.11 5.17
C ASN A 240 -8.83 24.63 5.00
N THR A 241 -7.64 25.10 5.36
CA THR A 241 -7.19 26.48 5.24
C THR A 241 -6.17 26.57 4.09
N PRO A 242 -6.06 27.73 3.41
CA PRO A 242 -5.09 27.91 2.34
C PRO A 242 -3.63 27.63 2.76
N ASP A 243 -3.27 27.99 3.99
CA ASP A 243 -1.92 27.75 4.53
C ASP A 243 -1.64 26.26 4.74
N ASN A 244 -2.61 25.51 5.27
CA ASN A 244 -2.50 24.06 5.43
C ASN A 244 -2.44 23.35 4.07
N PHE A 245 -3.25 23.80 3.11
CA PHE A 245 -3.21 23.27 1.75
C PHE A 245 -1.82 23.48 1.12
N ARG A 246 -1.26 24.69 1.25
CA ARG A 246 0.09 24.99 0.76
C ARG A 246 1.14 24.11 1.44
N ARG A 247 1.07 23.95 2.76
CA ARG A 247 1.97 23.06 3.51
C ARG A 247 1.88 21.64 2.98
N TRP A 248 0.69 21.07 2.85
CA TRP A 248 0.50 19.71 2.34
C TRP A 248 1.02 19.54 0.92
N ARG A 249 0.79 20.52 0.04
CA ARG A 249 1.37 20.52 -1.31
C ARG A 249 2.89 20.44 -1.25
N ASP A 250 3.53 21.33 -0.47
CA ASP A 250 4.98 21.40 -0.36
C ASP A 250 5.54 20.11 0.28
N THR A 251 4.84 19.54 1.27
CA THR A 251 5.16 18.26 1.92
C THR A 251 5.06 17.07 0.95
N ILE A 252 3.98 16.95 0.19
CA ILE A 252 3.79 15.83 -0.76
C ILE A 252 4.85 15.88 -1.85
N ILE A 253 5.16 17.06 -2.38
CA ILE A 253 6.21 17.23 -3.40
C ILE A 253 7.58 16.84 -2.82
N ALA A 254 7.92 17.33 -1.62
CA ALA A 254 9.18 17.00 -0.97
C ALA A 254 9.32 15.50 -0.68
N PHE A 255 8.24 14.85 -0.21
CA PHE A 255 8.28 13.41 0.03
C PHE A 255 8.22 12.58 -1.24
N GLU A 256 7.64 13.07 -2.33
CA GLU A 256 7.79 12.41 -3.63
C GLU A 256 9.27 12.37 -4.06
N ASP A 257 9.95 13.52 -3.97
CA ASP A 257 11.37 13.65 -4.32
C ASP A 257 12.27 12.75 -3.46
N GLU A 258 11.84 12.44 -2.24
CA GLU A 258 12.56 11.51 -1.35
C GLU A 258 12.14 10.05 -1.54
N LEU A 259 10.86 9.78 -1.77
CA LEU A 259 10.29 8.44 -1.94
C LEU A 259 10.86 7.78 -3.19
N PHE A 260 10.87 8.48 -4.32
CA PHE A 260 11.32 7.94 -5.61
C PHE A 260 12.75 7.35 -5.57
N PRO A 261 13.79 8.08 -5.11
CA PRO A 261 15.14 7.52 -4.99
C PRO A 261 15.25 6.50 -3.86
N THR A 262 14.47 6.63 -2.78
CA THR A 262 14.44 5.62 -1.70
C THR A 262 13.93 4.28 -2.22
N LEU A 263 13.00 4.29 -3.18
CA LEU A 263 12.50 3.13 -3.89
C LEU A 263 13.44 2.65 -5.01
N CYS A 264 14.66 3.19 -5.16
CA CYS A 264 15.58 2.89 -6.27
C CYS A 264 14.97 3.09 -7.68
N ALA A 265 13.93 3.92 -7.81
CA ALA A 265 13.11 4.00 -9.03
C ALA A 265 12.50 2.64 -9.47
N ASP A 266 12.43 1.66 -8.57
CA ASP A 266 11.78 0.38 -8.79
C ASP A 266 10.27 0.50 -8.49
N LEU A 267 9.55 1.01 -9.48
CA LEU A 267 8.11 1.29 -9.42
C LEU A 267 7.26 0.19 -10.06
N ILE A 268 7.89 -0.85 -10.63
CA ILE A 268 7.16 -1.96 -11.26
C ILE A 268 6.90 -3.00 -10.19
N ILE A 269 5.65 -3.05 -9.73
CA ILE A 269 5.24 -3.92 -8.62
C ILE A 269 4.45 -5.10 -9.17
N ALA A 270 4.88 -6.32 -8.84
CA ALA A 270 4.11 -7.53 -9.11
C ALA A 270 2.73 -7.42 -8.45
N GLN A 271 1.68 -7.90 -9.13
CA GLN A 271 0.30 -7.76 -8.65
C GLN A 271 -0.27 -9.13 -8.26
N PRO A 272 -0.20 -9.53 -6.97
CA PRO A 272 -0.78 -10.79 -6.49
C PRO A 272 -2.27 -10.91 -6.78
N LEU A 273 -2.98 -9.77 -6.80
CA LEU A 273 -4.40 -9.73 -7.14
C LEU A 273 -4.69 -10.19 -8.57
N ALA A 274 -3.80 -9.85 -9.52
CA ALA A 274 -3.93 -10.29 -10.90
C ALA A 274 -3.67 -11.80 -11.02
N MET A 275 -2.61 -12.29 -10.37
CA MET A 275 -2.26 -13.72 -10.33
C MET A 275 -3.34 -14.56 -9.65
N TYR A 276 -3.91 -14.07 -8.55
CA TYR A 276 -5.02 -14.69 -7.85
C TYR A 276 -6.27 -14.77 -8.74
N ASN A 277 -6.57 -13.70 -9.49
CA ASN A 277 -7.70 -13.68 -10.41
C ASN A 277 -7.55 -14.67 -11.56
N GLU A 278 -6.36 -14.78 -12.12
CA GLU A 278 -6.05 -15.76 -13.16
C GLU A 278 -6.27 -17.19 -12.63
N ALA A 279 -5.75 -17.49 -11.43
CA ALA A 279 -5.99 -18.78 -10.78
C ALA A 279 -7.50 -19.05 -10.56
N CYS A 280 -8.25 -18.05 -10.08
CA CYS A 280 -9.69 -18.18 -9.90
C CYS A 280 -10.46 -18.41 -11.21
N GLN A 281 -10.00 -17.84 -12.33
CA GLN A 281 -10.59 -18.08 -13.65
C GLN A 281 -10.30 -19.50 -14.16
N ILE A 282 -9.06 -19.97 -13.98
CA ILE A 282 -8.63 -21.32 -14.36
C ILE A 282 -9.47 -22.39 -13.63
N PHE A 283 -9.72 -22.17 -12.34
CA PHE A 283 -10.40 -23.12 -11.47
C PHE A 283 -11.92 -22.89 -11.34
N ASP A 284 -12.49 -21.97 -12.13
CA ASP A 284 -13.91 -21.59 -12.10
C ASP A 284 -14.45 -21.33 -10.68
N VAL A 285 -13.69 -20.52 -9.93
CA VAL A 285 -13.99 -20.22 -8.52
C VAL A 285 -15.20 -19.29 -8.41
N GLY A 286 -16.09 -19.58 -7.46
CA GLY A 286 -17.27 -18.76 -7.21
C GLY A 286 -16.96 -17.33 -6.77
N ARG A 287 -17.82 -16.37 -7.15
CA ARG A 287 -17.66 -14.93 -6.88
C ARG A 287 -17.42 -14.57 -5.41
N GLU A 288 -18.03 -15.31 -4.49
CA GLU A 288 -17.86 -15.09 -3.05
C GLU A 288 -16.43 -15.36 -2.59
N LEU A 289 -15.84 -16.47 -3.04
CA LEU A 289 -14.47 -16.83 -2.72
C LEU A 289 -13.48 -15.85 -3.35
N ILE A 290 -13.72 -15.42 -4.60
CA ILE A 290 -12.92 -14.39 -5.26
C ILE A 290 -12.87 -13.12 -4.41
N TYR A 291 -14.04 -12.65 -3.95
CA TYR A 291 -14.12 -11.46 -3.09
C TYR A 291 -13.39 -11.66 -1.75
N ASN A 292 -13.51 -12.83 -1.14
CA ASN A 292 -12.79 -13.17 0.09
C ASN A 292 -11.26 -13.16 -0.12
N GLY A 293 -10.78 -13.63 -1.28
CA GLY A 293 -9.36 -13.55 -1.64
C GLY A 293 -8.86 -12.13 -1.84
N TYR A 294 -9.67 -11.25 -2.42
CA TYR A 294 -9.33 -9.82 -2.51
C TYR A 294 -9.16 -9.20 -1.12
N CYS A 295 -10.10 -9.49 -0.21
CA CYS A 295 -10.01 -9.05 1.18
C CYS A 295 -8.76 -9.61 1.87
N MET A 296 -8.47 -10.91 1.70
CA MET A 296 -7.30 -11.55 2.27
C MET A 296 -5.99 -10.90 1.80
N LEU A 297 -5.83 -10.67 0.49
CA LEU A 297 -4.65 -10.01 -0.08
C LEU A 297 -4.49 -8.58 0.45
N HIS A 298 -5.58 -7.83 0.58
CA HIS A 298 -5.54 -6.50 1.19
C HIS A 298 -5.15 -6.57 2.68
N ASP A 299 -5.65 -7.54 3.43
CA ASP A 299 -5.30 -7.71 4.84
C ASP A 299 -3.84 -8.12 5.03
N MET A 300 -3.28 -8.94 4.14
CA MET A 300 -1.85 -9.28 4.13
C MET A 300 -0.96 -8.03 3.97
N ASN A 301 -1.40 -7.03 3.20
CA ASN A 301 -0.67 -5.77 3.03
C ASN A 301 -0.70 -4.88 4.28
N ARG A 302 -1.50 -5.17 5.31
CA ARG A 302 -1.52 -4.37 6.55
C ARG A 302 -0.30 -4.65 7.43
N ASP A 303 0.41 -5.72 7.14
CA ASP A 303 1.66 -6.11 7.78
C ASP A 303 2.74 -6.31 6.70
N VAL A 304 3.96 -6.64 7.12
CA VAL A 304 5.11 -6.76 6.20
C VAL A 304 5.11 -8.01 5.33
N TYR A 305 4.05 -8.84 5.33
CA TYR A 305 3.97 -10.06 4.51
C TYR A 305 4.28 -9.81 3.04
N CYS A 306 3.88 -8.64 2.50
CA CYS A 306 4.17 -8.26 1.13
C CYS A 306 5.68 -8.08 0.81
N GLN A 307 6.53 -8.00 1.85
CA GLN A 307 8.00 -7.94 1.74
C GLN A 307 8.68 -9.24 2.17
N LEU A 308 7.93 -10.22 2.72
CA LEU A 308 8.48 -11.52 3.14
C LEU A 308 8.43 -12.55 2.01
N HIS A 309 7.46 -12.41 1.11
CA HIS A 309 7.19 -13.39 0.05
C HIS A 309 6.95 -12.70 -1.30
N PRO A 310 7.38 -13.29 -2.42
CA PRO A 310 7.10 -12.77 -3.75
C PRO A 310 5.61 -12.83 -4.08
N GLY A 311 5.18 -12.05 -5.08
CA GLY A 311 3.76 -11.85 -5.36
C GLY A 311 2.98 -13.12 -5.73
N ASN A 312 3.61 -14.05 -6.42
CA ASN A 312 3.03 -15.35 -6.77
C ASN A 312 2.74 -16.21 -5.53
N VAL A 313 3.65 -16.23 -4.56
CA VAL A 313 3.48 -16.95 -3.29
C VAL A 313 2.36 -16.32 -2.47
N GLN A 314 2.25 -14.99 -2.46
CA GLN A 314 1.15 -14.30 -1.78
C GLN A 314 -0.21 -14.67 -2.40
N ALA A 315 -0.31 -14.71 -3.73
CA ALA A 315 -1.51 -15.12 -4.44
C ALA A 315 -1.90 -16.58 -4.14
N ALA A 316 -0.93 -17.50 -4.18
CA ALA A 316 -1.14 -18.90 -3.85
C ALA A 316 -1.55 -19.10 -2.38
N ALA A 317 -0.94 -18.36 -1.45
CA ALA A 317 -1.29 -18.39 -0.04
C ALA A 317 -2.72 -17.90 0.19
N ALA A 318 -3.12 -16.78 -0.45
CA ALA A 318 -4.50 -16.28 -0.37
C ALA A 318 -5.50 -17.30 -0.94
N PHE A 319 -5.18 -17.93 -2.07
CA PHE A 319 -5.99 -18.99 -2.65
C PHE A 319 -6.17 -20.16 -1.68
N LEU A 320 -5.08 -20.70 -1.13
CA LEU A 320 -5.13 -21.79 -0.16
C LEU A 320 -5.94 -21.41 1.10
N LEU A 321 -5.66 -20.26 1.69
CA LEU A 321 -6.31 -19.82 2.93
C LEU A 321 -7.82 -19.63 2.76
N VAL A 322 -8.26 -19.03 1.66
CA VAL A 322 -9.69 -18.80 1.40
C VAL A 322 -10.44 -20.12 1.22
N HIS A 323 -9.89 -21.07 0.49
CA HIS A 323 -10.54 -22.37 0.28
C HIS A 323 -10.54 -23.22 1.56
N MET A 324 -9.45 -23.20 2.34
CA MET A 324 -9.42 -23.86 3.64
C MET A 324 -10.46 -23.28 4.61
N LEU A 325 -10.61 -21.94 4.66
CA LEU A 325 -11.62 -21.29 5.50
C LEU A 325 -13.06 -21.59 5.05
N ALA A 326 -13.24 -21.89 3.77
CA ALA A 326 -14.52 -22.33 3.20
C ALA A 326 -14.75 -23.84 3.30
N GLU A 327 -13.82 -24.59 3.93
CA GLU A 327 -13.86 -26.05 4.04
C GLU A 327 -13.90 -26.77 2.67
N ILE A 328 -13.28 -26.17 1.65
CA ILE A 328 -13.14 -26.73 0.31
C ILE A 328 -11.78 -27.40 0.18
N GLU A 329 -11.77 -28.70 -0.10
CA GLU A 329 -10.55 -29.43 -0.42
C GLU A 329 -10.05 -29.07 -1.83
N LEU A 330 -8.74 -28.81 -1.96
CA LEU A 330 -8.15 -28.32 -3.22
C LEU A 330 -8.05 -29.39 -4.30
N ASP A 331 -8.13 -30.67 -3.95
CA ASP A 331 -8.17 -31.80 -4.87
C ASP A 331 -9.44 -31.84 -5.73
N VAL A 332 -10.47 -31.08 -5.35
CA VAL A 332 -11.66 -30.83 -6.18
C VAL A 332 -11.29 -30.10 -7.48
N TYR A 333 -10.22 -29.30 -7.47
CA TYR A 333 -9.80 -28.55 -8.63
C TYR A 333 -8.89 -29.39 -9.52
N THR A 334 -9.35 -29.68 -10.74
CA THR A 334 -8.51 -30.30 -11.77
C THR A 334 -7.70 -29.23 -12.47
N VAL A 335 -6.36 -29.33 -12.40
CA VAL A 335 -5.46 -28.48 -13.18
C VAL A 335 -5.63 -28.84 -14.66
N PRO A 336 -5.95 -27.86 -15.53
CA PRO A 336 -6.00 -28.11 -16.98
C PRO A 336 -4.70 -28.72 -17.49
N GLU A 337 -4.78 -29.74 -18.35
CA GLU A 337 -3.60 -30.45 -18.89
C GLU A 337 -2.61 -29.50 -19.58
N GLU A 338 -3.12 -28.42 -20.18
CA GLU A 338 -2.34 -27.35 -20.82
C GLU A 338 -1.33 -26.66 -19.88
N LEU A 339 -1.59 -26.65 -18.56
CA LEU A 339 -0.69 -26.06 -17.56
C LEU A 339 0.31 -27.06 -16.98
N LEU A 340 0.17 -28.36 -17.27
CA LEU A 340 1.06 -29.42 -16.78
C LEU A 340 2.22 -29.72 -17.73
N GLU A 341 2.16 -29.24 -18.98
CA GLU A 341 3.17 -29.51 -20.02
C GLU A 341 4.30 -28.46 -20.10
N GLY A 342 4.39 -27.54 -19.14
CA GLY A 342 5.34 -26.42 -19.10
C GLY A 342 6.70 -26.70 -18.46
#